data_AF-A0A962UKX5-F1
#
_entry.id   AF-A0A962UKX5-F1
#
_cell.length_a   1.000
_cell.length_b   1.000
_cell.length_c   1.000
_cell.angle_alpha   90.00
_cell.angle_beta   90.00
_cell.angle_gamma   90.00
#
_symmetry.space_group_name_H-M   'P 1'
#
loop_
_entity.id
_entity.type
_entity.pdbx_description
1 polymer ?
#
loop_
_entity_poly.entity_id
_entity_poly.type
_entity_poly.pdbx_seq_one_letter_code
_entity_poly.pdbx_strand_id
1 'polypeptide(L)' 'EIPRWLRKRLEGYGDDMESIRKLGTEVVTDLCRRLLDMDAPGLHFYTMNQAEPTLAIWDNLGLDAAAG' A
#
# COMPACT_ATOMS: atom_id res chain seq x y z
N GLU A 1 -0.58 -2.24 -16.01
CA GLU A 1 0.88 -2.46 -16.18
C GLU A 1 1.61 -1.88 -14.96
N ILE A 2 2.72 -2.48 -14.50
CA ILE A 2 3.52 -1.96 -13.36
C ILE A 2 4.42 -0.81 -13.84
N PRO A 3 4.43 0.37 -13.17
CA PRO A 3 5.30 1.47 -13.54
C PRO A 3 6.80 1.09 -13.58
N ARG A 4 7.52 1.58 -14.60
CA ARG A 4 8.96 1.26 -14.80
C ARG A 4 9.83 1.58 -13.58
N TRP A 5 9.54 2.68 -12.88
CA TRP A 5 10.32 3.07 -11.69
C TRP A 5 10.15 2.07 -10.55
N LEU A 6 8.94 1.52 -10.37
CA LEU A 6 8.65 0.55 -9.32
C LEU A 6 9.33 -0.78 -9.63
N ARG A 7 9.26 -1.22 -10.90
CA ARG A 7 9.96 -2.43 -11.35
C ARG A 7 11.47 -2.35 -11.08
N LYS A 8 12.12 -1.24 -11.46
CA LYS A 8 13.56 -1.04 -11.22
C LYS A 8 13.92 -1.08 -9.74
N ARG A 9 13.07 -0.50 -8.87
CA ARG A 9 13.30 -0.55 -7.41
C ARG A 9 13.18 -1.98 -6.87
N LEU A 10 12.16 -2.71 -7.30
CA LEU A 10 11.96 -4.12 -6.93
C LEU A 10 13.14 -5.00 -7.37
N GLU A 11 13.59 -4.85 -8.62
CA GLU A 11 14.78 -5.56 -9.14
C GLU A 11 16.03 -5.28 -8.30
N GLY A 12 16.18 -4.05 -7.79
CA GLY A 12 17.32 -3.66 -6.94
C GLY A 12 17.35 -4.31 -5.55
N TYR A 13 16.22 -4.84 -5.06
CA TYR A 13 16.15 -5.53 -3.75
C TYR A 13 16.44 -7.03 -3.83
N GLY A 14 16.44 -7.63 -5.03
CA GLY A 14 16.69 -9.07 -5.20
C GLY A 14 15.74 -9.91 -4.36
N ASP A 15 16.29 -10.70 -3.43
CA ASP A 15 15.54 -11.60 -2.54
C ASP A 15 15.23 -10.98 -1.16
N ASP A 16 15.50 -9.68 -0.95
CA ASP A 16 15.15 -8.99 0.29
C ASP A 16 13.63 -8.74 0.37
N MET A 17 12.93 -9.78 0.82
CA MET A 17 11.48 -9.79 0.96
C MET A 17 10.97 -8.77 1.96
N GLU A 18 11.77 -8.39 2.97
CA GLU A 18 11.39 -7.36 3.95
C GLU A 18 11.32 -6.00 3.27
N SER A 19 12.39 -5.62 2.56
CA SER A 19 12.44 -4.37 1.80
C SER A 19 11.38 -4.31 0.70
N ILE A 20 11.13 -5.43 0.00
CA ILE A 20 10.07 -5.52 -1.02
C ILE A 20 8.69 -5.28 -0.42
N ARG A 21 8.38 -5.90 0.72
CA ARG A 21 7.09 -5.71 1.40
C ARG A 21 6.94 -4.27 1.87
N LYS A 22 7.98 -3.71 2.50
CA LYS A 22 7.98 -2.31 2.95
C LYS A 22 7.72 -1.35 1.80
N LEU A 23 8.42 -1.53 0.67
CA LEU A 23 8.19 -0.74 -0.55
C LEU A 23 6.74 -0.85 -1.03
N GLY A 24 6.22 -2.09 -1.10
CA GLY A 24 4.84 -2.33 -1.51
C GLY A 24 3.84 -1.58 -0.63
N THR A 25 4.00 -1.69 0.69
CA THR A 25 3.17 -0.99 1.67
C THR A 25 3.22 0.52 1.50
N GLU A 26 4.41 1.12 1.37
CA GLU A 26 4.56 2.57 1.17
C GLU A 26 3.87 3.05 -0.11
N VAL A 27 4.12 2.35 -1.24
CA VAL A 27 3.57 2.74 -2.53
C VAL A 27 2.05 2.62 -2.58
N VAL A 28 1.50 1.54 -2.00
CA VAL A 28 0.04 1.35 -1.97
C VAL A 28 -0.61 2.33 -0.99
N THR A 29 0.02 2.62 0.15
CA THR A 29 -0.44 3.66 1.08
C THR A 29 -0.58 5.01 0.38
N ASP A 30 0.44 5.44 -0.37
CA ASP A 30 0.40 6.71 -1.09
C ASP A 30 -0.65 6.73 -2.21
N LEU A 31 -0.87 5.59 -2.88
CA LEU A 31 -1.95 5.46 -3.86
C LEU A 31 -3.32 5.60 -3.20
N CYS A 32 -3.55 4.89 -2.09
CA CYS A 32 -4.79 4.96 -1.32
C CYS A 32 -5.06 6.39 -0.84
N ARG A 33 -4.05 7.07 -0.28
CA ARG A 33 -4.16 8.46 0.16
C ARG A 33 -4.61 9.38 -0.97
N ARG A 34 -3.96 9.29 -2.14
CA ARG A 34 -4.35 10.08 -3.32
C ARG A 34 -5.78 9.80 -3.79
N LEU A 35 -6.24 8.56 -3.73
CA LEU A 35 -7.62 8.22 -4.10
C LEU A 35 -8.63 8.84 -3.13
N LEU A 36 -8.35 8.78 -1.83
CA LEU A 36 -9.18 9.41 -0.81
C LEU A 36 -9.17 10.94 -0.92
N ASP A 37 -8.00 11.54 -1.18
CA ASP A 37 -7.85 12.98 -1.43
C ASP A 37 -8.63 13.46 -2.68
N MET A 38 -8.97 12.54 -3.59
CA MET A 38 -9.80 12.77 -4.77
C MET A 38 -11.28 12.34 -4.56
N ASP A 39 -11.73 12.25 -3.30
CA ASP A 39 -13.11 11.90 -2.92
C ASP A 39 -13.58 10.52 -3.40
N ALA A 40 -12.66 9.55 -3.54
CA ALA A 40 -13.08 8.18 -3.78
C ALA A 40 -13.99 7.69 -2.64
N PRO A 41 -15.09 6.97 -2.92
CA PRO A 41 -16.10 6.61 -1.92
C PRO A 41 -15.61 5.59 -0.88
N GLY A 42 -14.48 4.94 -1.14
CA GLY A 42 -13.89 3.94 -0.26
C GLY A 42 -12.78 3.16 -0.94
N LEU A 43 -12.17 2.25 -0.17
CA LEU A 43 -11.09 1.38 -0.61
C LEU A 43 -11.51 -0.09 -0.46
N HIS A 44 -11.20 -0.91 -1.46
CA HIS A 44 -11.42 -2.36 -1.41
C HIS A 44 -10.09 -3.08 -1.61
N PHE A 45 -9.71 -3.93 -0.66
CA PHE A 45 -8.43 -4.62 -0.64
C PHE A 45 -8.59 -6.10 -1.03
N TYR A 46 -7.77 -6.55 -1.99
CA TYR A 46 -7.53 -7.97 -2.21
C TYR A 46 -6.40 -8.43 -1.28
N THR A 47 -6.78 -9.02 -0.15
CA THR A 47 -5.84 -9.36 0.92
C THR A 47 -4.98 -10.60 0.63
N MET A 48 -5.38 -11.43 -0.35
CA MET A 48 -4.70 -12.69 -0.66
C MET A 48 -4.52 -13.60 0.57
N ASN A 49 -5.55 -13.65 1.44
CA ASN A 49 -5.54 -14.37 2.73
C ASN A 49 -4.45 -13.90 3.71
N GLN A 50 -3.93 -12.68 3.56
CA GLN A 50 -2.94 -12.06 4.45
C GLN A 50 -3.49 -10.74 4.98
N ALA A 51 -3.64 -10.62 6.30
CA ALA A 51 -4.24 -9.43 6.91
C ALA A 51 -3.21 -8.32 7.09
N GLU A 52 -1.97 -8.68 7.43
CA GLU A 52 -0.91 -7.78 7.89
C GLU A 52 -0.59 -6.66 6.90
N PRO A 53 -0.48 -6.89 5.58
CA PRO A 53 -0.20 -5.80 4.64
C PRO A 53 -1.34 -4.78 4.58
N THR A 54 -2.58 -5.26 4.68
CA THR A 54 -3.78 -4.40 4.61
C THR A 54 -3.92 -3.57 5.88
N LEU A 55 -3.69 -4.18 7.05
CA LEU A 55 -3.69 -3.47 8.33
C LEU A 55 -2.59 -2.40 8.37
N ALA A 56 -1.38 -2.71 7.92
CA ALA A 56 -0.31 -1.72 7.87
C ALA A 56 -0.64 -0.52 6.97
N ILE A 57 -1.30 -0.75 5.82
CA ILE A 57 -1.78 0.34 4.95
C ILE A 57 -2.87 1.15 5.66
N TRP A 58 -3.81 0.48 6.33
CA TRP A 58 -4.90 1.11 7.06
C TRP A 58 -4.38 2.03 8.18
N ASP A 59 -3.47 1.53 9.02
CA ASP A 59 -2.83 2.28 10.10
C ASP A 59 -2.09 3.51 9.55
N ASN A 60 -1.34 3.35 8.45
CA ASN A 60 -0.61 4.46 7.81
C ASN A 60 -1.54 5.55 7.24
N LEU A 61 -2.78 5.21 6.90
CA LEU A 61 -3.78 6.17 6.44
C LEU A 61 -4.45 6.89 7.61
N GLY A 62 -4.31 6.40 8.86
CA GLY A 62 -4.88 7.02 10.05
C GLY A 62 -6.42 6.98 10.08
N LEU A 63 -7.05 6.02 9.41
CA LEU A 63 -8.50 5.95 9.23
C LEU A 63 -9.25 5.51 10.49
N ASP A 64 -8.55 5.01 11.52
CA ASP A 64 -9.15 4.63 12.80
C ASP A 64 -9.79 5.82 13.54
N ALA A 65 -9.37 7.05 13.25
CA ALA A 65 -9.91 8.25 13.87
C ALA A 65 -11.22 8.77 13.20
N ALA A 66 -11.55 8.29 12.00
CA ALA A 66 -12.71 8.77 11.23
C ALA A 66 -14.04 8.06 11.60
N ALA A 67 -14.00 7.09 12.53
CA ALA A 67 -15.16 6.36 13.04
C ALA A 67 -15.74 6.95 14.34
N GLY A 68 -15.56 8.26 14.57
CA GLY A 68 -16.10 9.03 15.70
C GLY A 68 -17.16 10.04 15.27
#